data_AF-A0A970NB95-F1
#
_entry.id   AF-A0A970NB95-F1
#
_cell.length_a   1.000
_cell.length_b   1.000
_cell.length_c   1.000
_cell.angle_alpha   90.00
_cell.angle_beta   90.00
_cell.angle_gamma   90.00
#
_symmetry.space_group_name_H-M   'P 1'
#
loop_
_entity.id
_entity.type
_entity.pdbx_description
1 polymer ?
#
loop_
_entity_poly.entity_id
_entity_poly.type
_entity_poly.pdbx_seq_one_letter_code
_entity_poly.pdbx_strand_id
1 'polypeptide(L)'
;MDAESMVRLLRRIRHDYANHLQVISGYLQLGQPVQVQEYLQSLLESLDGERLIFTSLPAPACLYFCDQLLKAHDLGITLRFEDIDLQSWELLRANGEPEISLRSIRPELD
;
A
#
# COMPACT_ATOMS: atom_id res chain seq x y z
N MET A 1 16.45 1.86 6.13
CA MET A 1 15.69 3.09 5.81
C MET A 1 16.17 4.17 6.78
N ASP A 2 16.43 5.39 6.32
CA ASP A 2 16.78 6.50 7.21
C ASP A 2 15.53 7.20 7.78
N ALA A 3 15.73 8.09 8.75
CA ALA A 3 14.63 8.81 9.39
C ALA A 3 13.87 9.71 8.41
N GLU A 4 14.53 10.30 7.41
CA GLU A 4 13.89 11.14 6.41
C GLU A 4 12.94 10.33 5.52
N SER A 5 13.37 9.16 5.07
CA SER A 5 12.56 8.24 4.29
C SER A 5 11.36 7.72 5.09
N MET A 6 11.54 7.48 6.39
CA MET A 6 10.42 7.15 7.29
C MET A 6 9.40 8.30 7.37
N VAL A 7 9.85 9.54 7.49
CA VAL A 7 8.95 10.70 7.53
C VAL A 7 8.19 10.85 6.21
N ARG A 8 8.84 10.60 5.06
CA ARG A 8 8.16 10.58 3.75
C ARG A 8 7.07 9.50 3.70
N LEU A 9 7.39 8.30 4.16
CA LEU A 9 6.43 7.19 4.26
C LEU A 9 5.21 7.59 5.11
N LEU A 10 5.43 8.12 6.31
CA LEU A 10 4.35 8.54 7.21
C LEU A 10 3.49 9.66 6.63
N ARG A 11 4.08 10.64 5.94
CA ARG A 11 3.31 11.71 5.27
C ARG A 11 2.38 11.15 4.22
N ARG A 12 2.81 10.11 3.50
CA ARG A 12 2.05 9.47 2.45
C ARG A 12 0.88 8.68 3.00
N ILE A 13 1.13 7.83 3.99
CA ILE A 13 0.10 7.12 4.75
C ILE A 13 -0.97 8.10 5.27
N ARG A 14 -0.56 9.23 5.86
CA ARG A 14 -1.48 10.26 6.34
C ARG A 14 -2.33 10.88 5.22
N HIS A 15 -1.72 11.14 4.06
CA HIS A 15 -2.42 11.68 2.91
C HIS A 15 -3.48 10.70 2.41
N ASP A 16 -3.15 9.42 2.31
CA ASP A 16 -4.07 8.39 1.82
C ASP A 16 -5.25 8.20 2.78
N TYR A 17 -5.01 8.24 4.09
CA TYR A 17 -6.10 8.30 5.09
C TYR A 17 -7.01 9.52 4.90
N ALA A 18 -6.45 10.70 4.67
CA ALA A 18 -7.25 11.90 4.43
C ALA A 18 -8.12 11.75 3.18
N ASN A 19 -7.60 11.13 2.12
CA ASN A 19 -8.34 10.86 0.90
C ASN A 19 -9.50 9.88 1.12
N HIS A 20 -9.26 8.78 1.85
CA HIS A 20 -10.34 7.84 2.19
C HIS A 20 -11.47 8.53 2.96
N LEU A 21 -11.13 9.38 3.93
CA LEU A 21 -12.11 10.15 4.69
C LEU A 21 -12.87 11.16 3.80
N GLN A 22 -12.20 11.79 2.84
CA GLN A 22 -12.85 12.68 1.87
C GLN A 22 -13.85 11.93 0.99
N VAL A 23 -13.50 10.76 0.47
CA VAL A 23 -14.39 9.93 -0.34
C VAL A 23 -15.63 9.51 0.46
N ILE A 24 -15.44 9.01 1.68
CA ILE A 24 -16.53 8.66 2.59
C ILE A 24 -17.42 9.87 2.87
N SER A 25 -16.83 11.03 3.17
CA SER A 25 -17.58 12.26 3.39
C SER A 25 -18.38 12.68 2.16
N GLY A 26 -17.81 12.54 0.96
CA GLY A 26 -18.50 12.83 -0.31
C GLY A 26 -19.74 11.96 -0.50
N TYR A 27 -19.62 10.64 -0.31
CA TYR A 27 -20.79 9.75 -0.40
C TYR A 27 -21.85 10.05 0.66
N LEU A 28 -21.45 10.39 1.88
CA LEU A 28 -22.39 10.80 2.94
C LEU A 28 -23.14 12.08 2.56
N GLN A 29 -22.45 13.09 2.03
CA GLN A 29 -23.06 14.35 1.59
C GLN A 29 -24.07 14.15 0.44
N LEU A 30 -23.84 13.17 -0.42
CA LEU A 30 -24.73 12.81 -1.52
C LEU A 30 -25.89 11.90 -1.10
N GLY A 31 -25.97 11.49 0.18
CA GLY A 31 -27.00 10.56 0.65
C GLY A 31 -26.85 9.17 0.03
N GLN A 32 -25.61 8.71 -0.19
CA GLN A 32 -25.26 7.45 -0.83
C GLN A 32 -24.71 6.42 0.18
N PRO A 33 -25.54 5.90 1.11
CA PRO A 33 -25.06 5.03 2.19
C PRO A 33 -24.59 3.66 1.71
N VAL A 34 -25.12 3.16 0.59
CA VAL A 34 -24.69 1.87 0.00
C VAL A 34 -23.24 1.99 -0.48
N GLN A 35 -22.91 3.07 -1.18
CA GLN A 35 -21.55 3.36 -1.66
C GLN A 35 -20.57 3.57 -0.50
N VAL A 36 -21.02 4.18 0.60
CA VAL A 36 -20.21 4.25 1.84
C VAL A 36 -19.87 2.85 2.34
N GLN A 37 -20.86 1.95 2.42
CA GLN A 37 -20.64 0.58 2.89
C GLN A 37 -19.71 -0.21 1.95
N GLU A 38 -19.94 -0.15 0.65
CA GLU A 38 -19.08 -0.80 -0.35
C GLU A 38 -17.63 -0.29 -0.27
N TYR A 39 -17.46 1.03 -0.15
CA TYR A 39 -16.13 1.62 -0.03
C TYR A 39 -15.43 1.22 1.28
N LEU A 40 -16.14 1.26 2.41
CA LEU A 40 -15.60 0.82 3.70
C LEU A 40 -15.19 -0.65 3.67
N GLN A 41 -16.01 -1.52 3.05
CA GLN A 41 -15.68 -2.93 2.92
C GLN A 41 -14.40 -3.14 2.10
N SER A 42 -14.25 -2.42 0.98
CA SER A 42 -13.02 -2.48 0.17
C SER A 42 -11.78 -1.99 0.93
N LEU A 43 -11.95 -0.97 1.79
CA LEU A 43 -10.87 -0.44 2.63
C LEU A 43 -10.46 -1.45 3.70
N LEU A 44 -11.43 -2.11 4.35
CA LEU A 44 -11.16 -3.15 5.35
C LEU A 44 -10.42 -4.34 4.74
N GLU A 45 -10.83 -4.80 3.56
CA GLU A 45 -10.14 -5.89 2.84
C GLU A 45 -8.70 -5.51 2.47
N SER A 46 -8.47 -4.25 2.11
CA SER A 46 -7.12 -3.75 1.82
C SER A 46 -6.26 -3.73 3.08
N LEU A 47 -6.78 -3.20 4.19
CA LEU A 47 -6.09 -3.17 5.49
C LEU A 47 -5.77 -4.56 6.03
N ASP A 48 -6.68 -5.53 5.86
CA ASP A 48 -6.45 -6.92 6.25
C ASP A 48 -5.32 -7.56 5.44
N GLY A 49 -5.23 -7.26 4.14
CA GLY A 49 -4.11 -7.66 3.29
C GLY A 49 -2.78 -7.06 3.74
N GLU A 50 -2.76 -5.78 4.13
CA GLU A 50 -1.57 -5.12 4.67
C GLU A 50 -1.13 -5.68 6.02
N ARG A 51 -2.08 -6.16 6.84
CA ARG A 51 -1.80 -6.72 8.17
C ARG A 51 -0.74 -7.83 8.13
N LEU A 52 -0.76 -8.66 7.08
CA LEU A 52 0.20 -9.75 6.89
C LEU A 52 1.66 -9.26 6.93
N ILE A 53 1.94 -8.07 6.37
CA ILE A 53 3.28 -7.48 6.32
C ILE A 53 3.77 -7.17 7.74
N PHE A 54 2.87 -6.69 8.61
CA PHE A 54 3.24 -6.22 9.95
C PHE A 54 3.25 -7.33 11.01
N THR A 55 2.57 -8.45 10.77
CA THR A 55 2.51 -9.57 11.74
C THR A 55 3.58 -10.63 11.51
N SER A 56 4.07 -10.74 10.28
CA SER A 56 4.79 -11.95 9.83
C SER A 56 6.26 -11.70 9.53
N LEU A 57 6.70 -10.43 9.53
CA LEU A 57 8.01 -10.03 9.05
C LEU A 57 8.84 -9.28 10.10
N PRO A 58 10.18 -9.31 9.99
CA PRO A 58 11.05 -8.44 10.79
C PRO A 58 10.78 -6.97 10.46
N ALA A 59 10.91 -6.08 11.45
CA ALA A 59 10.60 -4.65 11.28
C ALA A 59 11.25 -3.98 10.05
N PRO A 60 12.53 -4.23 9.70
CA PRO A 60 13.12 -3.66 8.48
C PRO A 60 12.47 -4.15 7.18
N ALA A 61 12.00 -5.40 7.15
CA ALA A 61 11.28 -5.98 6.03
C ALA A 61 9.87 -5.39 5.94
N CYS A 62 9.15 -5.24 7.06
CA CYS A 62 7.83 -4.59 7.07
C CYS A 62 7.90 -3.21 6.39
N LEU A 63 8.87 -2.39 6.81
CA LEU A 63 9.05 -1.05 6.25
C LEU A 63 9.36 -1.06 4.75
N TYR A 64 10.11 -2.06 4.29
CA TYR A 64 10.39 -2.22 2.87
C TYR A 64 9.12 -2.55 2.10
N PHE A 65 8.36 -3.56 2.52
CA PHE A 65 7.13 -3.96 1.82
C PHE A 65 6.03 -2.89 1.89
N CYS A 66 5.94 -2.12 2.97
CA CYS A 66 5.05 -0.96 3.03
C CYS A 66 5.42 0.12 2.00
N ASP A 67 6.71 0.41 1.83
CA ASP A 67 7.17 1.32 0.77
C ASP A 67 6.79 0.80 -0.62
N GLN A 68 6.91 -0.52 -0.85
CA GLN A 68 6.54 -1.16 -2.11
C GLN A 68 5.05 -1.09 -2.41
N LEU A 69 4.17 -1.31 -1.42
CA LEU A 69 2.72 -1.13 -1.57
C LEU A 69 2.37 0.29 -2.02
N LEU A 70 2.95 1.28 -1.34
CA LEU A 70 2.73 2.68 -1.71
C LEU A 70 3.24 2.94 -3.13
N LYS A 71 4.44 2.50 -3.49
CA LYS A 71 4.94 2.68 -4.87
C LYS A 71 4.05 2.03 -5.93
N ALA A 72 3.52 0.84 -5.67
CA ALA A 72 2.55 0.20 -6.55
C ALA A 72 1.28 1.07 -6.71
N HIS A 73 0.78 1.63 -5.60
CA HIS A 73 -0.36 2.55 -5.64
C HIS A 73 -0.09 3.80 -6.48
N ASP A 74 1.12 4.39 -6.44
CA ASP A 74 1.47 5.52 -7.33
C ASP A 74 1.43 5.14 -8.81
N LEU A 75 1.75 3.87 -9.12
CA LEU A 75 1.65 3.34 -10.47
C LEU A 75 0.21 2.97 -10.85
N GLY A 76 -0.77 3.18 -9.96
CA GLY A 76 -2.16 2.75 -10.14
C GLY A 76 -2.34 1.24 -10.14
N ILE A 77 -1.41 0.51 -9.49
CA ILE A 77 -1.42 -0.95 -9.40
C ILE A 77 -1.85 -1.36 -7.99
N THR A 78 -2.87 -2.21 -7.92
CA THR A 78 -3.24 -2.87 -6.67
C THR A 78 -2.29 -4.04 -6.42
N LEU A 79 -1.31 -3.84 -5.53
CA LEU A 79 -0.43 -4.89 -5.05
C LEU A 79 -1.00 -5.50 -3.77
N ARG A 80 -1.10 -6.83 -3.72
CA ARG A 80 -1.53 -7.59 -2.54
C ARG A 80 -0.54 -8.71 -2.27
N PHE A 81 -0.10 -8.81 -1.02
CA PHE A 81 0.66 -9.96 -0.55
C PHE A 81 -0.29 -10.92 0.16
N GLU A 82 -0.41 -12.14 -0.35
CA GLU A 82 -1.30 -13.17 0.23
C GLU A 82 -0.54 -14.11 1.17
N ASP A 83 0.71 -14.41 0.84
CA ASP A 83 1.62 -15.17 1.67
C ASP A 83 3.04 -14.61 1.49
N ILE A 84 3.80 -14.53 2.58
CA ILE A 84 5.17 -14.01 2.58
C ILE A 84 6.07 -15.02 3.29
N ASP A 85 6.42 -16.09 2.58
CA ASP A 85 7.47 -17.03 2.97
C ASP A 85 8.80 -16.61 2.32
N LEU A 86 9.57 -15.77 3.02
CA LEU A 86 10.83 -15.23 2.53
C LEU A 86 12.01 -15.81 3.28
N GLN A 87 12.83 -16.58 2.56
CA GLN A 87 14.14 -16.99 3.08
C GLN A 87 15.11 -15.81 3.23
N SER A 88 15.00 -14.80 2.36
CA SER A 88 15.73 -13.53 2.51
C SER A 88 15.07 -12.38 1.76
N TRP A 89 14.44 -11.46 2.51
CA TRP A 89 13.89 -10.20 1.99
C TRP A 89 14.98 -9.21 1.52
N GLU A 90 16.23 -9.43 1.94
CA GLU A 90 17.36 -8.57 1.58
C GLU A 90 17.70 -8.68 0.09
N LEU A 91 17.50 -9.85 -0.51
CA LEU A 91 17.68 -10.06 -1.95
C LEU A 91 16.67 -9.27 -2.77
N LEU A 92 15.39 -9.26 -2.35
CA LEU A 92 14.36 -8.45 -3.00
C LEU A 92 14.72 -6.96 -2.91
N ARG A 93 15.15 -6.51 -1.72
CA ARG A 93 15.61 -5.14 -1.52
C ARG A 93 16.81 -4.80 -2.40
N ALA A 94 17.81 -5.68 -2.48
CA ALA A 94 19.01 -5.46 -3.29
C ALA A 94 18.67 -5.34 -4.79
N ASN A 95 17.65 -6.07 -5.23
CA ASN A 95 17.18 -6.07 -6.60
C ASN A 95 16.07 -5.02 -6.86
N GLY A 96 15.60 -4.28 -5.86
CA GLY A 96 14.53 -3.30 -6.03
C GLY A 96 13.15 -3.92 -6.33
N GLU A 97 12.90 -5.15 -5.88
CA GLU A 97 11.68 -5.89 -6.18
C GLU A 97 10.63 -5.79 -5.06
N PRO A 98 9.32 -5.73 -5.39
CA PRO A 98 8.74 -5.93 -6.72
C PRO A 98 8.61 -4.68 -7.59
N GLU A 99 9.02 -3.49 -7.15
CA GLU A 99 8.86 -2.24 -7.91
C GLU A 99 9.39 -2.32 -9.35
N ILE A 100 10.57 -2.91 -9.57
CA ILE A 100 11.12 -3.10 -10.92
C ILE A 100 10.22 -3.98 -11.77
N SER A 101 9.81 -5.14 -11.25
CA SER A 101 8.86 -6.02 -11.93
C SER A 101 7.55 -5.29 -12.25
N LEU A 102 7.01 -4.49 -11.32
CA LEU A 102 5.76 -3.75 -11.51
C LEU A 102 5.84 -2.69 -12.61
N ARG A 103 6.97 -1.98 -12.72
CA ARG A 103 7.18 -1.00 -13.80
C ARG A 103 7.15 -1.67 -15.18
N SER A 104 7.67 -2.89 -15.29
CA SER A 104 7.65 -3.62 -16.57
C SER A 104 6.23 -3.99 -17.06
N ILE A 105 5.25 -4.04 -16.15
CA ILE A 105 3.84 -4.33 -16.47
C ILE A 105 3.13 -3.10 -17.06
N ARG A 106 3.67 -1.88 -16.87
CA ARG A 106 3.18 -0.63 -17.45
C ARG A 106 4.26 0.07 -18.30
N PRO A 107 4.58 -0.41 -19.51
CA PRO A 107 5.55 0.24 -20.39
C PRO A 107 5.06 1.55 -21.05
N GLU A 108 3.84 2.03 -20.76
CA GLU A 108 3.17 3.11 -21.53
C GLU A 108 3.11 4.48 -20.83
N LEU A 109 3.86 4.73 -19.76
CA LEU A 109 3.79 6.00 -18.99
C LEU A 109 5.14 6.71 -18.77
N ASP A 110 6.12 6.50 -19.64
CA ASP A 110 7.34 7.33 -19.73
C ASP A 110 7.19 8.44 -20.80
#